data_AF-A0A523G2B6-F1
#
_entry.id   AF-A0A523G2B6-F1
#
_cell.length_a   1.000
_cell.length_b   1.000
_cell.length_c   1.000
_cell.angle_alpha   90.00
_cell.angle_beta   90.00
_cell.angle_gamma   90.00
#
_symmetry.space_group_name_H-M   'P 1'
#
loop_
_entity.id
_entity.type
_entity.pdbx_description
1 polymer ?
#
loop_
_entity_poly.entity_id
_entity_poly.type
_entity_poly.pdbx_seq_one_letter_code
_entity_poly.pdbx_strand_id
1 'polypeptide(L)'
;MIRIPLKKYFPFQINLVSILLIVAGVLIGPESIWLSLILLIIGLTIFTAGYKISIDPMRQTFREYLFFAGFKIGKAKKYNRLENIIISSHQFNQRVNSRTSTRTFQTVMYKGFVQFSDHDKILIAESQIKKK
;
A
#
# COMPACT_ATOMS: atom_id res chain seq x y z
N MET A 1 7.63 16.19 9.43
CA MET A 1 6.93 14.88 9.38
C MET A 1 7.03 14.29 7.99
N ILE A 2 7.77 13.20 7.83
CA ILE A 2 7.98 12.53 6.54
C ILE A 2 6.88 11.46 6.38
N ARG A 3 6.26 11.37 5.21
CA ARG A 3 5.20 10.39 4.89
C ARG A 3 5.65 9.52 3.73
N ILE A 4 5.62 8.20 3.92
CA ILE A 4 6.05 7.23 2.92
C ILE A 4 4.85 6.31 2.60
N PRO A 5 4.34 6.31 1.36
CA PRO A 5 3.32 5.35 0.93
C PRO A 5 3.97 3.98 0.74
N LEU A 6 3.39 2.94 1.35
CA LEU A 6 3.98 1.59 1.31
C LEU A 6 3.35 0.74 0.22
N LYS A 7 2.04 0.57 0.34
CA LYS A 7 1.30 -0.38 -0.48
C LYS A 7 -0.18 -0.02 -0.49
N LYS A 8 -0.81 -0.22 -1.64
CA LYS A 8 -2.28 -0.22 -1.71
C LYS A 8 -2.81 -1.35 -0.82
N TYR A 9 -3.86 -1.07 -0.06
CA TYR A 9 -4.43 -2.07 0.84
C TYR A 9 -5.07 -3.21 0.03
N PHE A 10 -5.81 -2.83 -1.02
CA PHE A 10 -6.51 -3.77 -1.88
C PHE A 10 -5.71 -4.14 -3.14
N PRO A 11 -5.85 -5.40 -3.62
CA PRO A 11 -5.27 -5.84 -4.88
C PRO A 11 -5.87 -5.08 -6.07
N PHE A 12 -5.20 -5.17 -7.22
CA PHE A 12 -5.58 -4.43 -8.43
C PHE A 12 -7.04 -4.69 -8.85
N GLN A 13 -7.50 -5.95 -8.75
CA GLN A 13 -8.85 -6.37 -9.11
C GLN A 13 -9.91 -5.63 -8.27
N ILE A 14 -9.70 -5.53 -6.95
CA ILE A 14 -10.62 -4.85 -6.04
C ILE A 14 -10.61 -3.33 -6.28
N ASN A 15 -9.44 -2.75 -6.60
CA ASN A 15 -9.39 -1.35 -7.01
C ASN A 15 -10.18 -1.11 -8.31
N LEU A 16 -10.15 -2.04 -9.27
CA LEU A 16 -10.94 -1.93 -10.50
C LEU A 16 -12.45 -2.00 -10.21
N VAL A 17 -12.86 -2.92 -9.34
CA VAL A 17 -14.25 -2.98 -8.84
C VAL A 17 -14.65 -1.66 -8.16
N SER A 18 -13.76 -1.06 -7.36
CA SER A 18 -14.06 0.22 -6.69
C SER A 18 -14.31 1.37 -7.67
N ILE A 19 -13.59 1.41 -8.79
CA ILE A 19 -13.80 2.40 -9.85
C ILE A 19 -15.17 2.17 -10.51
N LEU A 20 -15.52 0.91 -10.78
CA LEU A 20 -16.84 0.56 -11.34
C LEU A 20 -17.97 0.96 -10.40
N LEU A 21 -17.81 0.77 -9.08
CA LEU A 21 -18.79 1.21 -8.08
C LEU A 21 -18.97 2.72 -8.08
N ILE A 22 -17.88 3.49 -8.20
CA ILE A 22 -17.94 4.95 -8.29
C ILE A 22 -18.70 5.37 -9.56
N VAL A 23 -18.37 4.78 -10.71
CA VAL A 23 -19.05 5.08 -11.99
C VAL A 23 -20.53 4.73 -11.92
N ALA A 24 -20.88 3.55 -11.41
CA ALA A 24 -22.27 3.13 -11.22
C ALA A 24 -23.03 4.08 -10.28
N GLY A 25 -22.40 4.51 -9.18
CA GLY A 25 -22.96 5.48 -8.25
C GLY A 25 -23.30 6.80 -8.93
N VAL A 26 -22.42 7.32 -9.79
CA VAL A 26 -22.67 8.56 -10.54
C VAL A 26 -23.82 8.39 -11.54
N LEU A 27 -23.88 7.27 -12.26
CA LEU A 27 -24.92 7.02 -13.26
C LEU A 27 -26.32 6.84 -12.65
N ILE A 28 -26.42 6.21 -11.49
CA ILE A 28 -27.69 5.94 -10.79
C ILE A 28 -28.17 7.16 -9.98
N GLY A 29 -27.31 8.17 -9.78
CA GLY A 29 -27.60 9.41 -9.05
C GLY A 29 -28.96 10.06 -9.37
N PRO A 30 -29.36 10.19 -10.65
CA PRO A 30 -30.65 10.79 -11.01
C PRO A 30 -31.87 9.96 -10.58
N GLU A 31 -31.75 8.63 -10.50
CA GLU A 31 -32.86 7.73 -10.16
C GLU A 31 -32.99 7.51 -8.65
N SER A 32 -31.85 7.38 -7.94
CA SER A 32 -31.84 7.15 -6.50
C SER A 32 -30.61 7.76 -5.84
N ILE A 33 -30.81 8.93 -5.23
CA ILE A 33 -29.77 9.67 -4.51
C ILE A 33 -29.14 8.85 -3.37
N TRP A 34 -29.96 8.07 -2.65
CA TRP A 34 -29.51 7.27 -1.51
C TRP A 34 -28.62 6.12 -1.95
N LEU A 35 -29.01 5.40 -3.02
CA LEU A 35 -28.22 4.30 -3.54
C LEU A 35 -26.90 4.80 -4.14
N SER A 36 -26.95 5.92 -4.86
CA SER A 36 -25.78 6.62 -5.40
C SER A 36 -24.76 6.98 -4.33
N LEU A 37 -25.22 7.59 -3.22
CA LEU A 37 -24.37 7.95 -2.09
C LEU A 37 -23.68 6.73 -1.47
N ILE A 38 -24.42 5.64 -1.26
CA ILE A 38 -23.86 4.40 -0.69
C ILE A 38 -22.76 3.83 -1.61
N LEU A 39 -23.04 3.74 -2.92
CA LEU A 39 -22.09 3.24 -3.92
C LEU A 39 -20.82 4.11 -3.97
N LEU A 40 -20.97 5.43 -3.97
CA LEU A 40 -19.86 6.38 -3.99
C LEU A 40 -19.00 6.27 -2.73
N ILE A 41 -19.63 6.20 -1.54
CA ILE A 41 -18.91 6.09 -0.27
C ILE A 41 -18.12 4.79 -0.21
N ILE A 42 -18.72 3.67 -0.59
CA ILE A 42 -18.04 2.36 -0.60
C ILE A 42 -16.89 2.37 -1.61
N GLY A 43 -17.14 2.83 -2.84
CA GLY A 43 -16.14 2.89 -3.89
C GLY A 43 -14.94 3.77 -3.52
N LEU A 44 -15.19 4.99 -3.03
CA LEU A 44 -14.15 5.91 -2.58
C LEU A 44 -13.35 5.36 -1.39
N THR A 45 -14.02 4.69 -0.45
CA THR A 45 -13.36 4.09 0.71
C THR A 45 -12.39 3.01 0.27
N ILE A 46 -12.81 2.11 -0.61
CA ILE A 46 -11.96 1.03 -1.13
C ILE A 46 -10.81 1.61 -1.97
N PHE A 47 -11.11 2.58 -2.84
CA PHE A 47 -10.11 3.17 -3.73
C PHE A 47 -9.01 3.92 -2.99
N THR A 48 -9.36 4.62 -1.91
CA THR A 48 -8.41 5.44 -1.12
C THR A 48 -7.67 4.64 -0.04
N ALA A 49 -8.08 3.39 0.21
CA ALA A 49 -7.49 2.51 1.22
C ALA A 49 -6.03 2.17 0.93
N GLY A 50 -5.12 2.61 1.81
CA GLY A 50 -3.68 2.35 1.65
C GLY A 50 -2.91 2.36 2.96
N TYR A 51 -1.88 1.52 3.04
CA TYR A 51 -0.93 1.53 4.14
C TYR A 51 0.10 2.65 3.95
N LYS A 52 0.27 3.46 4.99
CA LYS A 52 1.24 4.56 5.02
C LYS A 52 2.01 4.53 6.32
N ILE A 53 3.28 4.93 6.26
CA ILE A 53 4.08 5.21 7.43
C ILE A 53 4.33 6.72 7.49
N SER A 54 4.21 7.29 8.67
CA SER A 54 4.75 8.62 8.97
C SER A 54 5.81 8.54 10.04
N ILE A 55 6.94 9.18 9.79
CA ILE A 55 8.05 9.31 10.74
C ILE A 55 8.20 10.78 11.10
N ASP A 56 8.18 11.06 12.40
CA ASP A 56 8.45 12.38 12.96
C ASP A 56 9.75 12.36 13.77
N PRO A 57 10.89 12.75 13.17
CA PRO A 57 12.17 12.77 13.84
C PRO A 57 12.27 13.81 14.95
N MET A 58 11.49 14.89 14.90
CA MET A 58 11.47 15.93 15.94
C MET A 58 10.83 15.43 17.23
N ARG A 59 9.79 14.60 17.09
CA ARG A 59 9.05 14.02 18.22
C ARG A 59 9.49 12.60 18.57
N GLN A 60 10.48 12.06 17.85
CA GLN A 60 10.95 10.69 17.98
C GLN A 60 9.78 9.68 17.96
N THR A 61 8.83 9.90 17.06
CA THR A 61 7.64 9.05 16.92
C THR A 61 7.48 8.55 15.50
N PHE A 62 7.08 7.29 15.34
CA PHE A 62 6.64 6.75 14.08
C PHE A 62 5.20 6.28 14.20
N ARG A 63 4.47 6.28 13.09
CA ARG A 63 3.10 5.80 13.04
C ARG A 63 2.89 5.04 11.74
N GLU A 64 2.63 3.76 11.90
CA GLU A 64 2.00 2.94 10.86
C GLU A 64 0.50 3.22 10.94
N TYR A 65 -0.06 3.66 9.81
CA TYR A 65 -1.48 3.89 9.75
C TYR A 65 -2.08 3.42 8.44
N LEU A 66 -3.29 2.95 8.60
CA LEU A 66 -4.23 2.65 7.56
C LEU A 66 -4.94 3.95 7.17
N PHE A 67 -4.79 4.37 5.92
CA PHE A 67 -5.48 5.54 5.39
C PHE A 67 -6.73 5.08 4.65
N PHE A 68 -7.91 5.38 5.17
CA PHE A 68 -9.21 5.01 4.58
C PHE A 68 -10.09 6.25 4.48
N ALA A 69 -10.52 6.62 3.28
CA ALA A 69 -11.45 7.73 3.05
C ALA A 69 -11.10 9.05 3.78
N GLY A 70 -9.80 9.38 3.89
CA GLY A 70 -9.34 10.58 4.62
C GLY A 70 -8.98 10.35 6.09
N PHE A 71 -9.46 9.27 6.70
CA PHE A 71 -9.16 8.91 8.09
C PHE A 71 -7.84 8.15 8.22
N LYS A 72 -7.11 8.41 9.30
CA LYS A 72 -5.86 7.74 9.64
C LYS A 72 -6.08 6.85 10.87
N ILE A 73 -6.14 5.55 10.65
CA ILE A 73 -6.33 4.54 11.69
C ILE A 73 -4.99 3.88 11.97
N GLY A 74 -4.45 4.06 13.17
CA GLY A 74 -3.15 3.50 13.55
C GLY A 74 -2.59 4.15 14.80
N LYS A 75 -1.74 3.43 15.53
CA LYS A 75 -1.15 3.90 16.79
C LYS A 75 0.22 4.54 16.53
N ALA A 76 0.45 5.70 17.13
CA ALA A 76 1.80 6.27 17.18
C ALA A 76 2.63 5.50 18.21
N LYS A 77 3.86 5.16 17.82
CA LYS A 77 4.85 4.49 18.66
C LYS A 77 6.05 5.42 18.80
N LYS A 78 6.61 5.50 20.01
CA LYS A 78 7.85 6.25 20.28
C LYS A 78 9.06 5.36 19.98
N TYR A 79 10.15 5.96 19.55
CA TYR A 79 11.43 5.28 19.36
C TYR A 79 12.55 6.14 19.95
N ASN A 80 13.55 5.56 20.62
CA ASN A 80 14.66 6.36 21.14
C ASN A 80 15.60 6.84 20.04
N ARG A 81 16.04 5.92 19.17
CA ARG A 81 17.00 6.21 18.11
C ARG A 81 16.68 5.44 16.83
N LEU A 82 16.91 6.11 15.70
CA LEU A 82 16.97 5.47 14.39
C LEU A 82 18.37 4.89 14.23
N GLU A 83 18.49 3.56 14.27
CA GLU A 83 19.80 2.89 14.24
C GLU A 83 20.31 2.80 12.82
N ASN A 84 19.56 2.11 11.95
CA ASN A 84 20.02 1.74 10.62
C ASN A 84 18.89 1.82 9.60
N ILE A 85 19.24 2.19 8.37
CA ILE A 85 18.40 1.99 7.19
C ILE A 85 19.02 0.85 6.39
N ILE A 86 18.29 -0.26 6.29
CA ILE A 86 18.76 -1.50 5.66
C ILE A 86 18.07 -1.63 4.30
N ILE A 87 18.84 -1.76 3.23
CA ILE A 87 18.32 -2.11 1.90
C ILE A 87 18.66 -3.57 1.64
N SER A 88 17.64 -4.42 1.57
CA SER A 88 17.80 -5.85 1.25
C SER A 88 17.34 -6.11 -0.19
N SER A 89 18.12 -6.88 -0.94
CA SER A 89 17.76 -7.34 -2.28
C SER A 89 17.41 -8.84 -2.25
N HIS A 90 16.28 -9.20 -2.85
CA HIS A 90 15.82 -10.56 -3.00
C HIS A 90 15.63 -10.87 -4.48
N GLN A 91 16.26 -11.95 -4.96
CA GLN A 91 16.05 -12.45 -6.32
C GLN A 91 14.87 -13.43 -6.33
N PHE A 92 13.86 -13.13 -7.14
CA PHE A 92 12.71 -13.99 -7.39
C PHE A 92 12.78 -14.53 -8.82
N ASN A 93 12.89 -15.85 -8.95
CA ASN A 93 12.80 -16.55 -10.22
C ASN A 93 11.40 -17.15 -10.35
N GLN A 94 10.58 -16.60 -11.25
CA GLN A 94 9.25 -17.12 -11.53
C GLN A 94 9.28 -17.89 -12.85
N ARG A 95 9.07 -19.22 -12.80
CA ARG A 95 8.82 -20.04 -13.98
C ARG A 95 7.33 -20.07 -14.28
N VAL A 96 6.98 -19.67 -15.50
CA VAL A 96 5.63 -19.82 -16.03
C VAL A 96 5.67 -20.88 -17.11
N ASN A 97 5.00 -22.00 -16.85
CA ASN A 97 4.89 -23.10 -17.80
C ASN A 97 3.56 -22.95 -18.55
N SER A 98 3.63 -22.89 -19.88
CA SER A 98 2.47 -23.08 -20.75
C SER A 98 2.61 -24.41 -21.50
N ARG A 99 1.50 -24.93 -22.03
CA ARG A 99 1.45 -26.22 -22.75
C ARG A 99 2.47 -26.35 -23.90
N THR A 100 3.01 -25.24 -24.41
CA THR A 100 3.92 -25.21 -25.57
C THR A 100 5.25 -24.50 -25.29
N SER A 101 5.40 -23.78 -24.18
CA SER A 101 6.61 -23.00 -23.89
C SER A 101 6.75 -22.68 -22.40
N THR A 102 8.00 -22.71 -21.90
CA THR A 102 8.37 -22.27 -20.56
C THR A 102 9.05 -20.91 -20.64
N ARG A 103 8.52 -19.91 -19.94
CA ARG A 103 9.15 -18.59 -19.78
C ARG A 103 9.62 -18.42 -18.34
N THR A 104 10.88 -18.08 -18.14
CA THR A 104 11.44 -17.78 -16.82
C THR A 104 11.60 -16.26 -16.70
N PHE A 105 10.89 -15.66 -15.76
CA PHE A 105 11.03 -14.24 -15.43
C PHE A 105 11.94 -14.09 -14.22
N GLN A 106 13.06 -13.40 -14.38
CA GLN A 106 13.95 -13.03 -13.28
C GLN A 106 13.58 -11.63 -12.79
N THR A 107 13.12 -11.52 -11.56
CA THR A 107 12.76 -10.24 -10.93
C THR A 107 13.64 -10.02 -9.71
N VAL A 108 14.20 -8.82 -9.56
CA VAL A 108 14.93 -8.42 -8.35
C VAL A 108 14.02 -7.49 -7.56
N MET A 109 13.73 -7.86 -6.30
CA MET A 109 12.93 -7.07 -5.38
C MET A 109 13.85 -6.43 -4.34
N TYR A 110 13.84 -5.10 -4.28
CA TYR A 110 14.54 -4.33 -3.26
C TYR A 110 13.54 -3.91 -2.17
N LYS A 111 13.88 -4.19 -0.92
CA LYS A 111 13.10 -3.77 0.26
C LYS A 111 13.96 -2.88 1.14
N GLY A 112 13.48 -1.68 1.40
CA GLY A 112 14.06 -0.76 2.37
C GLY A 112 13.39 -0.96 3.73
N PHE A 113 14.20 -1.11 4.78
CA PHE A 113 13.76 -1.21 6.17
C PHE A 113 14.42 -0.11 7.00
N VAL A 114 13.70 0.36 8.01
CA VAL A 114 14.26 1.18 9.08
C VAL A 114 14.25 0.35 10.36
N GLN A 115 15.40 0.25 11.00
CA GLN A 115 15.55 -0.38 12.30
C GLN A 115 15.66 0.72 13.37
N PHE A 116 14.77 0.64 14.36
CA PHE A 116 14.76 1.51 15.52
C PHE A 116 15.31 0.72 16.71
N SER A 117 15.98 1.37 17.67
CA SER A 117 16.65 0.68 18.79
C SER A 117 15.71 -0.21 19.61
N ASP A 118 14.45 0.22 19.74
CA ASP A 118 13.48 -0.40 20.64
C ASP A 118 12.46 -1.28 19.89
N HIS A 119 12.55 -1.40 18.56
CA HIS A 119 11.54 -2.05 17.73
C HIS A 119 12.16 -2.88 16.60
N ASP A 120 11.41 -3.90 16.16
CA ASP A 120 11.77 -4.70 14.98
C ASP A 120 11.88 -3.85 13.71
N LYS A 121 12.52 -4.43 12.68
CA LYS A 121 12.71 -3.82 11.36
C LYS A 121 11.36 -3.47 10.73
N ILE A 122 11.14 -2.19 10.44
CA ILE A 122 9.93 -1.70 9.79
C ILE A 122 10.19 -1.49 8.31
N LEU A 123 9.40 -2.12 7.45
CA LEU A 123 9.48 -1.92 6.01
C LEU A 123 9.01 -0.50 5.65
N ILE A 124 9.83 0.25 4.92
CA ILE A 124 9.55 1.63 4.50
C ILE A 124 9.34 1.76 3.00
N ALA A 125 9.96 0.90 2.19
CA ALA A 125 9.88 0.98 0.74
C ALA A 125 10.04 -0.41 0.11
N GLU A 126 9.35 -0.62 -1.00
CA GLU A 126 9.51 -1.80 -1.84
C GLU A 126 9.61 -1.35 -3.31
N SER A 127 10.61 -1.86 -4.04
CA SER A 127 10.78 -1.63 -5.46
C SER A 127 11.06 -2.95 -6.16
N GLN A 128 10.41 -3.18 -7.30
CA GLN A 128 10.59 -4.39 -8.10
C GLN A 128 11.15 -4.01 -9.46
N ILE A 129 12.32 -4.56 -9.79
CA ILE A 129 12.96 -4.39 -11.09
C ILE A 129 12.88 -5.73 -11.83
N LYS A 130 12.12 -5.76 -12.91
CA LYS A 130 12.14 -6.90 -13.85
C LYS A 130 13.41 -6.81 -14.68
N LYS A 131 14.28 -7.83 -14.61
CA LYS A 131 15.37 -7.96 -15.59
C LYS A 131 14.73 -8.41 -16.91
N LYS A 132 14.97 -7.63 -17.96
CA LYS A 132 14.47 -7.88 -19.31
C LYS A 132 15.39 -8.86 -20.02
#